data_AF-A0A3N2KQS6-F1
#
_entry.id   AF-A0A3N2KQS6-F1
#
_cell.length_a   1.000
_cell.length_b   1.000
_cell.length_c   1.000
_cell.angle_alpha   90.00
_cell.angle_beta   90.00
_cell.angle_gamma   90.00
#
_symmetry.space_group_name_H-M   'P 1'
#
loop_
_entity.id
_entity.type
_entity.pdbx_description
1 polymer ?
#
loop_
_entity_poly.entity_id
_entity_poly.type
_entity_poly.pdbx_seq_one_letter_code
_entity_poly.pdbx_strand_id
1 'polypeptide(L)'
;MSFSIAILLSSCGGADNRKSTRKVSTKVHDRKAYALGEEHAANLLKSADDEDSVQEGLLDIRARISNIESNLGRQSAADYERGFTDYVRKNCDSLARIIF
;
A
#
# COMPACT_ATOMS: atom_id res chain seq x y z
N MET A 1 22.86 29.07 36.50
CA MET A 1 23.32 27.68 36.30
C MET A 1 22.42 27.07 35.26
N SER A 2 22.89 26.97 34.02
CA SER A 2 22.09 26.50 32.88
C SER A 2 22.54 25.07 32.57
N PHE A 3 21.63 24.11 32.73
CA PHE A 3 21.91 22.70 32.44
C PHE A 3 21.72 22.43 30.94
N SER A 4 22.82 22.21 30.23
CA SER A 4 22.82 21.72 28.85
C SER A 4 22.60 20.21 28.84
N ILE A 5 21.46 19.74 28.31
CA ILE A 5 21.21 18.33 28.05
C ILE A 5 21.68 18.03 26.62
N ALA A 6 22.79 17.30 26.50
CA ALA A 6 23.27 16.75 25.23
C ALA A 6 22.51 15.44 24.94
N ILE A 7 21.66 15.44 23.92
CA ILE A 7 21.02 14.23 23.41
C ILE A 7 22.00 13.55 22.45
N LEU A 8 22.64 12.50 22.93
CA LEU A 8 23.42 11.57 22.11
C LEU A 8 22.46 10.68 21.32
N LEU A 9 22.18 11.03 20.06
CA LEU A 9 21.56 10.13 19.10
C LEU A 9 22.61 9.11 18.65
N SER A 10 22.63 7.96 19.33
CA SER A 10 23.36 6.77 18.89
C SER A 10 22.90 6.36 17.50
N SER A 11 23.77 6.59 16.52
CA SER A 11 23.68 6.06 15.17
C SER A 11 23.81 4.54 15.20
N CYS A 12 22.71 3.82 15.03
CA CYS A 12 22.74 2.40 14.69
C CYS A 12 23.24 2.25 13.25
N GLY A 13 24.54 1.98 13.11
CA GLY A 13 25.13 1.53 11.86
C GLY A 13 24.78 0.08 11.55
N GLY A 14 24.72 -0.22 10.25
CA GLY A 14 25.14 -1.49 9.68
C GLY A 14 24.10 -2.60 9.60
N ALA A 15 23.44 -2.70 8.44
CA ALA A 15 23.21 -3.99 7.80
C ALA A 15 23.05 -3.78 6.29
N ASP A 16 23.97 -4.35 5.53
CA ASP A 16 23.95 -4.43 4.07
C ASP A 16 22.64 -5.05 3.57
N ASN A 17 21.66 -4.20 3.28
CA ASN A 17 20.43 -4.66 2.67
C ASN A 17 20.70 -4.83 1.17
N ARG A 18 21.22 -6.01 0.79
CA ARG A 18 21.11 -6.51 -0.58
C ARG A 18 19.62 -6.57 -0.91
N LYS A 19 19.08 -5.45 -1.39
CA LYS A 19 17.73 -5.32 -1.92
C LYS A 19 17.63 -6.35 -3.03
N SER A 20 17.11 -7.53 -2.71
CA SER A 20 16.78 -8.54 -3.69
C SER A 20 15.74 -7.90 -4.60
N THR A 21 16.19 -7.37 -5.73
CA THR A 21 15.32 -6.84 -6.80
C THR A 21 14.70 -8.01 -7.54
N ARG A 22 14.07 -8.94 -6.80
CA ARG A 22 13.19 -9.95 -7.41
C ARG A 22 12.12 -9.17 -8.15
N LYS A 23 12.17 -9.29 -9.48
CA LYS A 23 11.26 -8.62 -10.40
C LYS A 23 9.84 -9.11 -10.10
N VAL A 24 8.94 -8.19 -9.80
CA VAL A 24 7.50 -8.49 -9.67
C VAL A 24 6.98 -8.93 -11.04
N SER A 25 6.22 -10.02 -11.06
CA SER A 25 5.56 -10.55 -12.23
C SER A 25 4.39 -9.65 -12.65
N THR A 26 4.21 -9.50 -13.95
CA THR A 26 3.04 -8.85 -14.55
C THR A 26 1.77 -9.71 -14.49
N LYS A 27 1.91 -11.02 -14.31
CA LYS A 27 0.80 -11.95 -14.07
C LYS A 27 0.46 -12.01 -12.59
N VAL A 28 -0.83 -12.21 -12.28
CA VAL A 28 -1.32 -12.49 -10.94
C VAL A 28 -0.91 -13.90 -10.50
N HIS A 29 -0.20 -13.99 -9.38
CA HIS A 29 0.20 -15.25 -8.74
C HIS A 29 -0.59 -15.48 -7.46
N ASP A 30 -0.76 -14.44 -6.64
CA ASP A 30 -1.54 -14.51 -5.41
C ASP A 30 -2.99 -14.07 -5.66
N ARG A 31 -3.83 -15.05 -6.00
CA ARG A 31 -5.26 -14.83 -6.26
C ARG A 31 -6.04 -14.35 -5.02
N LYS A 32 -5.58 -14.70 -3.82
CA LYS A 32 -6.24 -14.28 -2.58
C LYS A 32 -5.93 -12.81 -2.30
N ALA A 33 -4.66 -12.41 -2.42
CA ALA A 33 -4.26 -11.02 -2.30
C ALA A 33 -4.98 -10.15 -3.34
N TYR A 34 -5.04 -10.61 -4.59
CA TYR A 34 -5.79 -9.95 -5.66
C TYR A 34 -7.28 -9.76 -5.31
N ALA A 35 -7.99 -10.82 -4.89
CA ALA A 35 -9.40 -10.74 -4.53
C ALA A 35 -9.65 -9.82 -3.32
N LEU A 36 -8.74 -9.79 -2.35
CA LEU A 36 -8.81 -8.87 -1.22
C LEU A 36 -8.67 -7.41 -1.65
N GLY A 37 -7.82 -7.14 -2.65
CA GLY A 37 -7.73 -5.82 -3.27
C GLY A 37 -9.05 -5.38 -3.90
N GLU A 38 -9.72 -6.29 -4.63
CA GLU A 38 -11.05 -6.03 -5.21
C GLU A 38 -12.10 -5.75 -4.13
N GLU A 39 -12.12 -6.54 -3.05
CA GLU A 39 -13.04 -6.35 -1.93
C GLU A 39 -12.87 -4.98 -1.28
N HIS A 40 -11.63 -4.58 -1.01
CA HIS A 40 -11.37 -3.28 -0.39
C HIS A 40 -11.66 -2.12 -1.33
N ALA A 41 -11.43 -2.27 -2.63
CA ALA A 41 -11.88 -1.29 -3.63
C ALA A 41 -13.42 -1.15 -3.61
N ALA A 42 -14.15 -2.26 -3.58
CA ALA A 42 -15.61 -2.25 -3.49
C ALA A 42 -16.10 -1.53 -2.22
N ASN A 43 -15.40 -1.71 -1.10
CA ASN A 43 -15.73 -1.01 0.14
C ASN A 43 -15.42 0.49 0.07
N LEU A 44 -14.25 0.87 -0.48
CA LEU A 44 -13.89 2.29 -0.67
C LEU A 44 -14.93 3.02 -1.53
N LEU A 45 -15.41 2.37 -2.61
CA LEU A 45 -16.38 2.97 -3.52
C LEU A 45 -17.76 3.21 -2.90
N LYS A 46 -18.08 2.63 -1.72
CA LYS A 46 -19.33 2.93 -0.99
C LYS A 46 -19.36 4.35 -0.43
N SER A 47 -18.19 4.97 -0.26
CA SER A 47 -18.02 6.32 0.26
C SER A 47 -17.45 7.27 -0.80
N ALA A 48 -17.60 6.95 -2.09
CA ALA A 48 -16.96 7.68 -3.18
C ALA A 48 -17.40 9.15 -3.33
N ASP A 49 -18.53 9.53 -2.72
CA ASP A 49 -19.07 10.88 -2.67
C ASP A 49 -18.55 11.72 -1.50
N ASP A 50 -17.80 11.12 -0.58
CA ASP A 50 -17.15 11.78 0.55
C ASP A 50 -15.62 11.76 0.38
N GLU A 51 -15.06 12.92 0.02
CA GLU A 51 -13.64 13.07 -0.26
C GLU A 51 -12.75 12.70 0.94
N ASP A 52 -13.13 13.10 2.16
CA ASP A 52 -12.34 12.82 3.36
C ASP A 52 -12.28 11.31 3.64
N SER A 53 -13.44 10.64 3.56
CA SER A 53 -13.53 9.18 3.68
C SER A 53 -12.71 8.45 2.60
N VAL A 54 -12.72 8.95 1.36
CA VAL A 54 -11.91 8.38 0.28
C VAL A 54 -10.42 8.55 0.56
N GLN A 55 -9.98 9.73 1.00
CA GLN A 55 -8.57 9.99 1.32
C GLN A 55 -8.07 9.10 2.47
N GLU A 56 -8.84 9.00 3.56
CA GLU A 56 -8.52 8.10 4.67
C GLU A 56 -8.46 6.63 4.21
N GLY A 57 -9.44 6.20 3.42
CA GLY A 57 -9.47 4.86 2.85
C GLY A 57 -8.23 4.56 2.01
N LEU A 58 -7.77 5.50 1.17
CA LEU A 58 -6.57 5.32 0.36
C LEU A 58 -5.28 5.24 1.20
N LEU A 59 -5.21 5.97 2.31
CA LEU A 59 -4.09 5.84 3.26
C LEU A 59 -4.05 4.44 3.90
N ASP A 60 -5.21 3.90 4.28
CA ASP A 60 -5.32 2.54 4.80
C ASP A 60 -4.93 1.49 3.74
N ILE A 61 -5.37 1.65 2.48
CA ILE A 61 -4.94 0.78 1.37
C ILE A 61 -3.41 0.77 1.24
N ARG A 62 -2.76 1.94 1.33
CA ARG A 62 -1.29 2.04 1.23
C ARG A 62 -0.57 1.40 2.42
N ALA A 63 -1.12 1.55 3.62
CA ALA A 63 -0.62 0.86 4.81
C ALA A 63 -0.73 -0.66 4.64
N ARG A 64 -1.86 -1.16 4.13
CA ARG A 64 -2.07 -2.58 3.84
C ARG A 64 -1.09 -3.12 2.80
N ILE A 65 -0.85 -2.39 1.70
CA ILE A 65 0.15 -2.78 0.69
C ILE A 65 1.52 -2.97 1.35
N SER A 66 1.93 -2.01 2.18
CA SER A 66 3.22 -2.05 2.90
C SER A 66 3.29 -3.23 3.87
N ASN A 67 2.18 -3.53 4.56
CA ASN A 67 2.09 -4.67 5.47
C ASN A 67 2.14 -6.01 4.72
N ILE A 68 1.43 -6.14 3.60
CA ILE A 68 1.47 -7.33 2.74
C ILE A 68 2.88 -7.52 2.17
N GLU A 69 3.52 -6.46 1.69
CA GLU A 69 4.90 -6.54 1.17
C GLU A 69 5.87 -7.05 2.23
N SER A 70 5.73 -6.58 3.47
CA SER A 70 6.60 -6.95 4.59
C SER A 70 6.39 -8.39 5.07
N ASN A 71 5.16 -8.90 5.04
CA ASN A 71 4.82 -10.21 5.63
C ASN A 71 4.68 -11.34 4.61
N LEU A 72 4.14 -11.04 3.42
CA LEU A 72 3.83 -12.01 2.37
C LEU A 72 4.74 -11.85 1.14
N GLY A 73 5.34 -10.68 0.99
CA GLY A 73 6.32 -10.39 -0.05
C GLY A 73 5.78 -9.51 -1.18
N ARG A 74 6.72 -8.98 -1.99
CA ARG A 74 6.45 -7.97 -3.03
C ARG A 74 5.44 -8.43 -4.09
N GLN A 75 5.41 -9.73 -4.42
CA GLN A 75 4.48 -10.25 -5.42
C GLN A 75 3.03 -10.21 -4.90
N SER A 76 2.78 -10.64 -3.67
CA SER A 76 1.44 -10.59 -3.07
C SER A 76 0.95 -9.14 -2.92
N ALA A 77 1.84 -8.22 -2.54
CA ALA A 77 1.51 -6.79 -2.46
C ALA A 77 1.11 -6.21 -3.82
N ALA A 78 1.87 -6.53 -4.87
CA ALA A 78 1.56 -6.10 -6.23
C ALA A 78 0.28 -6.74 -6.78
N ASP A 79 -0.01 -8.00 -6.44
CA ASP A 79 -1.24 -8.66 -6.86
C ASP A 79 -2.47 -8.08 -6.14
N TYR A 80 -2.33 -7.70 -4.85
CA TYR A 80 -3.34 -6.93 -4.12
C TYR A 80 -3.60 -5.56 -4.75
N GLU A 81 -2.55 -4.78 -5.01
CA GLU A 81 -2.67 -3.46 -5.64
C GLU A 81 -3.31 -3.57 -7.03
N ARG A 82 -2.99 -4.63 -7.79
CA ARG A 82 -3.60 -4.89 -9.10
C ARG A 82 -5.10 -5.14 -8.98
N GLY A 83 -5.53 -5.99 -8.05
CA GLY A 83 -6.97 -6.26 -7.82
C GLY A 83 -7.73 -4.98 -7.42
N PHE A 84 -7.15 -4.19 -6.52
CA PHE A 84 -7.71 -2.90 -6.14
C PHE A 84 -7.87 -1.97 -7.35
N THR A 85 -6.80 -1.78 -8.13
CA THR A 85 -6.76 -0.89 -9.29
C THR A 85 -7.73 -1.32 -10.39
N ASP A 86 -7.75 -2.61 -10.71
CA ASP A 86 -8.61 -3.16 -11.76
C ASP A 86 -10.09 -3.00 -11.38
N TYR A 87 -10.44 -3.19 -10.10
CA TYR A 87 -11.80 -2.97 -9.63
C TYR A 87 -12.21 -1.48 -9.69
N VAL A 88 -11.35 -0.57 -9.23
CA VAL A 88 -11.65 0.87 -9.27
C VAL A 88 -11.83 1.33 -10.73
N ARG A 89 -10.93 0.95 -11.63
CA ARG A 89 -11.04 1.28 -13.07
C ARG A 89 -12.30 0.74 -13.72
N LYS A 90 -12.76 -0.45 -13.30
CA LYS A 90 -13.97 -1.07 -13.87
C LYS A 90 -15.26 -0.40 -13.39
N ASN A 91 -15.26 0.17 -12.19
CA ASN A 91 -16.50 0.58 -11.50
C ASN A 91 -16.61 2.09 -11.20
N CYS A 92 -15.53 2.87 -11.29
CA CYS A 92 -15.56 4.30 -10.99
C CYS A 92 -14.48 5.09 -11.77
N ASP A 93 -14.84 5.55 -12.98
CA ASP A 93 -13.94 6.31 -13.87
C ASP A 93 -13.43 7.62 -13.26
N SER A 94 -14.26 8.33 -12.50
CA SER A 94 -13.87 9.60 -11.87
C SER A 94 -12.78 9.38 -10.83
N LEU A 95 -12.96 8.40 -9.93
CA LEU A 95 -11.96 8.06 -8.92
C LEU A 95 -10.71 7.45 -9.55
N ALA A 96 -10.87 6.61 -10.57
CA ALA A 96 -9.74 6.04 -11.30
C ALA A 96 -8.82 7.12 -11.90
N ARG A 97 -9.38 8.23 -12.42
CA ARG A 97 -8.61 9.37 -12.96
C ARG A 97 -7.87 10.18 -11.90
N ILE A 98 -8.28 10.11 -10.64
CA ILE A 98 -7.64 10.85 -9.55
C ILE A 98 -6.49 10.04 -8.95
N ILE A 99 -6.66 8.71 -8.86
CA ILE A 99 -5.71 7.83 -8.17
C ILE A 99 -4.61 7.30 -9.11
N PHE A 100 -4.89 7.12 -10.41
CA PHE A 100 -4.00 6.48 -11.39
C PHE A 100 -3.68 7.36 -12.59
#